data_AF-A0A6P1DPP7-F1
#
_entry.id   AF-A0A6P1DPP7-F1
#
_cell.length_a   1.000
_cell.length_b   1.000
_cell.length_c   1.000
_cell.angle_alpha   90.00
_cell.angle_beta   90.00
_cell.angle_gamma   90.00
#
_symmetry.space_group_name_H-M   'P 1'
#
loop_
_entity.id
_entity.type
_entity.pdbx_description
1 polymer ?
#
loop_
_entity_poly.entity_id
_entity_poly.type
_entity_poly.pdbx_seq_one_letter_code
_entity_poly.pdbx_strand_id
1 'polypeptide(L)'
;METRNFKRVMVWELPVRIFHWINVLCVLTLTLSGFLIANPPALISSAEATNLHTFGIVRYIHFIAAYIFFFNMIYACIGLLLETSLQVGAPIGLSPKKAGVI
;
A
#
# COMPACT_ATOMS: atom_id res chain seq x y z
N MET A 1 32.55 -32.31 -0.40
CA MET A 1 31.78 -31.14 0.06
C MET A 1 30.36 -31.33 -0.44
N GLU A 2 29.39 -31.51 0.46
CA GLU A 2 27.97 -31.68 0.13
C GLU A 2 27.42 -30.42 -0.56
N THR A 3 27.08 -30.50 -1.84
CA THR A 3 26.52 -29.39 -2.61
C THR A 3 25.03 -29.26 -2.27
N ARG A 4 24.69 -28.36 -1.35
CA ARG A 4 23.30 -28.10 -1.00
C ARG A 4 22.52 -27.63 -2.23
N ASN A 5 21.51 -28.39 -2.62
CA ASN A 5 20.65 -28.09 -3.76
C ASN A 5 19.66 -26.99 -3.35
N PHE A 6 19.95 -25.75 -3.73
CA PHE A 6 19.06 -24.62 -3.45
C PHE A 6 17.92 -24.57 -4.46
N LYS A 7 16.72 -24.98 -4.04
CA LYS A 7 15.49 -24.79 -4.81
C LYS A 7 14.99 -23.35 -4.63
N ARG A 8 15.05 -22.55 -5.70
CA ARG A 8 14.43 -21.22 -5.70
C ARG A 8 12.91 -21.35 -5.75
N VAL A 9 12.25 -20.92 -4.68
CA VAL A 9 10.79 -20.78 -4.61
C VAL A 9 10.47 -19.30 -4.73
N MET A 10 9.54 -18.95 -5.62
CA MET A 10 9.04 -17.58 -5.76
C MET A 10 8.14 -17.27 -4.57
N VAL A 11 8.72 -16.73 -3.49
CA VAL A 11 7.97 -16.33 -2.29
C VAL A 11 7.23 -15.01 -2.52
N TRP A 12 7.66 -14.24 -3.52
CA TRP A 12 7.18 -12.89 -3.74
C TRP A 12 6.74 -12.66 -5.18
N GLU A 13 5.43 -12.85 -5.39
CA GLU A 13 4.72 -12.65 -6.65
C GLU A 13 4.73 -11.18 -7.09
N LEU A 14 4.74 -10.92 -8.40
CA LEU A 14 4.74 -9.57 -8.98
C LEU A 14 3.60 -8.66 -8.42
N PRO A 15 2.34 -9.13 -8.26
CA PRO A 15 1.26 -8.31 -7.73
C PRO A 15 1.52 -7.82 -6.30
N VAL A 16 2.09 -8.70 -5.46
CA VAL A 16 2.43 -8.38 -4.06
C VAL A 16 3.51 -7.29 -3.98
N ARG A 17 4.45 -7.26 -4.95
CA ARG A 17 5.48 -6.19 -5.04
C ARG A 17 4.80 -4.84 -5.21
N ILE A 18 3.90 -4.75 -6.18
CA ILE A 18 3.25 -3.50 -6.57
C ILE A 18 2.44 -2.97 -5.39
N PHE A 19 1.66 -3.83 -4.75
CA PHE A 19 0.91 -3.48 -3.55
C PHE A 19 1.80 -2.93 -2.42
N HIS A 20 2.92 -3.60 -2.14
CA HIS A 20 3.86 -3.15 -1.11
C HIS A 20 4.45 -1.78 -1.44
N TRP A 21 4.91 -1.55 -2.67
CA TRP A 21 5.49 -0.28 -3.09
C TRP A 21 4.48 0.88 -3.06
N ILE A 22 3.21 0.64 -3.41
CA ILE A 22 2.16 1.65 -3.29
C ILE A 22 1.98 2.07 -1.82
N ASN A 23 1.94 1.12 -0.88
CA ASN A 23 1.83 1.44 0.54
C ASN A 23 3.05 2.21 1.05
N VAL A 24 4.26 1.81 0.66
CA VAL A 24 5.49 2.51 1.02
C VAL A 24 5.43 3.97 0.54
N LEU A 25 5.04 4.21 -0.71
CA LEU A 25 4.90 5.56 -1.26
C LEU A 25 3.82 6.38 -0.53
N CYS A 26 2.68 5.76 -0.19
CA CYS A 26 1.61 6.45 0.54
C CYS A 26 2.05 6.84 1.95
N VAL A 27 2.67 5.92 2.70
CA VAL A 27 3.15 6.17 4.06
C VAL A 27 4.23 7.25 4.06
N LEU A 28 5.20 7.18 3.14
CA LEU A 28 6.23 8.22 3.00
C LEU A 28 5.60 9.59 2.73
N THR A 29 4.65 9.68 1.80
CA THR A 29 3.95 10.93 1.48
C THR A 29 3.19 11.46 2.68
N LEU A 30 2.48 10.59 3.43
CA LEU A 30 1.73 10.96 4.63
C LEU A 30 2.62 11.44 5.77
N THR A 31 3.76 10.79 6.00
CA THR A 31 4.72 11.20 7.03
C THR A 31 5.36 12.55 6.68
N LEU A 32 5.83 12.73 5.44
CA LEU A 32 6.46 13.98 5.00
C LEU A 32 5.48 15.15 5.05
N SER A 33 4.28 14.98 4.48
CA SER A 33 3.25 16.01 4.50
C SER A 33 2.69 16.25 5.91
N GLY A 34 2.55 15.21 6.74
CA GLY A 34 2.15 15.34 8.14
C GLY A 34 3.16 16.12 8.98
N PHE A 35 4.46 15.92 8.73
CA PHE A 35 5.51 16.69 9.39
C PHE A 35 5.47 18.18 9.00
N LEU A 36 5.22 18.47 7.71
CA LEU A 36 5.04 19.83 7.20
C LEU A 36 3.79 20.53 7.75
N ILE A 37 2.73 19.77 8.10
CA ILE A 37 1.53 20.31 8.76
C ILE A 37 1.80 20.57 10.24
N ALA A 38 2.51 19.67 10.92
CA ALA A 38 2.80 19.79 12.36
C ALA A 38 3.78 20.93 12.68
N ASN A 39 4.78 21.13 11.83
CA ASN A 39 5.70 22.25 11.92
C ASN A 39 5.69 22.98 10.56
N PRO A 40 5.06 24.17 10.48
CA PRO A 40 4.97 24.92 9.24
C PRO A 40 6.16 25.83 8.87
N PRO A 41 7.34 25.91 9.54
CA PRO A 41 8.35 26.92 9.23
C PRO A 41 8.96 26.78 7.83
N ALA A 42 8.84 25.61 7.19
CA ALA A 42 9.20 25.43 5.79
C ALA A 42 8.20 26.05 4.78
N LEU A 43 7.02 26.47 5.25
CA LEU A 43 5.91 27.01 4.45
C LEU A 43 5.65 28.49 4.72
N ILE A 44 6.31 29.09 5.71
CA ILE A 44 6.17 30.51 6.05
C ILE A 44 7.07 31.30 5.09
N SER A 45 6.47 31.91 4.08
CA SER A 45 7.14 32.85 3.17
C SER A 45 6.66 34.27 3.49
N SER A 46 7.56 35.25 3.39
CA SER A 46 7.27 36.68 3.57
C SER A 46 6.57 37.32 2.36
N ALA A 47 6.17 36.53 1.36
CA ALA A 47 5.46 37.01 0.19
C ALA A 47 3.94 37.14 0.46
N GLU A 48 3.24 37.87 -0.42
CA GLU A 48 1.83 38.20 -0.27
C GLU A 48 0.95 36.94 -0.14
N ALA A 49 0.10 36.88 0.89
CA ALA A 49 -0.71 35.70 1.23
C ALA A 49 -1.66 35.25 0.09
N THR A 50 -2.11 36.19 -0.74
CA THR A 50 -2.95 35.94 -1.92
C THR A 50 -2.24 35.08 -2.98
N ASN A 51 -0.90 35.13 -3.05
CA ASN A 51 -0.11 34.40 -4.04
C ASN A 51 0.48 33.09 -3.48
N LEU A 52 0.33 32.83 -2.18
CA LEU A 52 0.93 31.69 -1.49
C LEU A 52 -0.16 30.71 -1.00
N HIS A 53 -0.45 29.70 -1.82
CA HIS A 53 -1.37 28.61 -1.44
C HIS A 53 -0.64 27.31 -1.04
N THR A 54 0.64 27.42 -0.64
CA THR A 54 1.52 26.27 -0.38
C THR A 54 0.99 25.38 0.75
N PHE A 55 0.47 25.96 1.83
CA PHE A 55 -0.13 25.19 2.93
C PHE A 55 -1.39 24.42 2.50
N GLY A 56 -2.21 25.02 1.63
CA GLY A 56 -3.39 24.36 1.07
C GLY A 56 -3.02 23.19 0.16
N ILE A 57 -1.95 23.32 -0.64
CA ILE A 57 -1.45 22.24 -1.51
C ILE A 57 -0.92 21.06 -0.68
N VAL A 58 -0.16 21.31 0.40
CA VAL A 58 0.35 20.25 1.28
C VAL A 58 -0.80 19.46 1.91
N ARG A 59 -1.84 20.14 2.41
CA ARG A 59 -3.03 19.48 2.95
C ARG A 59 -3.79 18.68 1.89
N TYR A 60 -3.95 19.24 0.69
CA TYR A 60 -4.60 18.55 -0.43
C TYR A 60 -3.88 17.24 -0.78
N ILE A 61 -2.55 17.28 -0.90
CA ILE A 61 -1.72 16.09 -1.14
C ILE A 61 -1.83 15.09 0.02
N HIS A 62 -1.82 15.57 1.27
CA HIS A 62 -1.95 14.72 2.45
C HIS A 62 -3.28 13.95 2.44
N PHE A 63 -4.40 14.63 2.21
CA PHE A 63 -5.72 14.00 2.18
C PHE A 63 -5.87 13.01 1.01
N ILE A 64 -5.35 13.34 -0.18
CA ILE A 64 -5.35 12.41 -1.32
C ILE A 64 -4.53 11.15 -1.00
N ALA A 65 -3.32 11.31 -0.47
CA ALA A 65 -2.48 10.18 -0.08
C ALA A 65 -3.16 9.31 0.99
N ALA A 66 -3.89 9.93 1.93
CA ALA A 66 -4.67 9.22 2.94
C ALA A 66 -5.81 8.40 2.32
N TYR A 67 -6.55 8.97 1.36
CA TYR A 67 -7.61 8.23 0.65
C TYR A 67 -7.04 7.07 -0.16
N ILE A 68 -5.95 7.27 -0.90
CA ILE A 68 -5.31 6.20 -1.68
C ILE A 68 -4.86 5.07 -0.74
N PHE A 69 -4.22 5.40 0.38
CA PHE A 69 -3.81 4.41 1.39
C PHE A 69 -5.01 3.64 1.95
N PHE A 70 -6.09 4.34 2.30
CA PHE A 70 -7.30 3.75 2.85
C PHE A 70 -7.98 2.78 1.87
N PHE A 71 -8.19 3.19 0.62
CA PHE A 71 -8.79 2.32 -0.40
C PHE A 71 -7.88 1.14 -0.74
N ASN A 72 -6.56 1.34 -0.79
CA ASN A 72 -5.59 0.26 -1.00
C ASN A 72 -5.68 -0.77 0.14
N MET A 73 -5.85 -0.32 1.38
CA MET A 73 -6.01 -1.21 2.53
C MET A 73 -7.35 -1.96 2.52
N ILE A 74 -8.43 -1.32 2.07
CA ILE A 74 -9.72 -1.99 1.87
C ILE A 74 -9.62 -3.08 0.81
N TYR A 75 -9.00 -2.78 -0.34
CA TYR A 75 -8.80 -3.76 -1.41
C TYR A 75 -8.03 -4.99 -0.91
N ALA A 76 -6.96 -4.77 -0.13
CA ALA A 76 -6.19 -5.86 0.47
C ALA A 76 -7.01 -6.69 1.47
N CYS A 77 -7.83 -6.04 2.29
CA CYS A 77 -8.70 -6.71 3.26
C CYS A 77 -9.77 -7.55 2.54
N ILE A 78 -10.40 -7.01 1.49
CA ILE A 78 -11.41 -7.72 0.70
C ILE A 78 -10.79 -8.92 -0.04
N GLY A 79 -9.62 -8.76 -0.66
CA GLY A 79 -8.91 -9.86 -1.31
C GLY A 79 -8.63 -11.01 -0.35
N LEU A 80 -8.13 -10.69 0.85
CA LEU A 80 -7.88 -11.68 1.89
C LEU A 80 -9.17 -12.37 2.38
N LEU A 81 -10.26 -11.62 2.54
CA LEU A 81 -11.56 -12.15 2.98
C LEU A 81 -12.21 -13.06 1.93
N LEU A 82 -12.08 -12.74 0.64
CA LEU A 82 -12.57 -13.57 -0.47
C LEU A 82 -11.77 -14.87 -0.61
N GLU A 83 -10.45 -14.82 -0.44
CA GLU A 83 -9.61 -16.01 -0.43
C GLU A 83 -9.94 -16.90 0.78
N THR A 84 -10.17 -16.31 1.95
CA THR A 84 -10.54 -17.05 3.17
C THR A 84 -11.93 -17.70 3.02
N SER A 85 -12.92 -17.02 2.44
CA SER A 85 -14.26 -17.59 2.24
C SER A 85 -14.29 -18.74 1.22
N LEU A 86 -13.45 -18.69 0.18
CA LEU A 86 -13.27 -19.79 -0.77
C LEU A 86 -12.62 -21.03 -0.12
N GLN A 87 -11.74 -20.85 0.87
CA GLN A 87 -11.15 -21.98 1.61
C GLN A 87 -12.06 -22.54 2.70
N VAL A 88 -12.95 -21.74 3.29
CA VAL A 88 -13.95 -22.20 4.26
C VAL A 88 -15.04 -23.06 3.60
N GLY A 89 -15.29 -22.89 2.29
CA GLY A 89 -16.14 -23.78 1.51
C GLY A 89 -15.43 -25.02 0.94
N ALA A 90 -14.11 -25.12 1.06
CA ALA A 90 -13.34 -26.23 0.52
C ALA A 90 -13.19 -27.35 1.56
N PRO A 91 -13.48 -28.63 1.22
CA PRO A 91 -13.19 -29.73 2.12
C PRO A 91 -11.70 -29.73 2.47
N ILE A 92 -11.40 -29.99 3.75
CA ILE A 92 -10.10 -29.85 4.45
C ILE A 92 -9.03 -30.84 3.90
N GLY A 93 -8.70 -30.73 2.62
CA GLY A 93 -7.81 -31.68 1.94
C GLY A 93 -7.50 -31.42 0.46
N LEU A 94 -8.07 -30.38 -0.17
CA LEU A 94 -7.75 -30.06 -1.57
C LEU A 94 -7.03 -28.73 -1.69
N SER A 95 -5.76 -28.81 -2.13
CA SER A 95 -4.96 -27.67 -2.53
C SER A 95 -5.69 -26.85 -3.62
N PRO A 96 -5.85 -25.52 -3.46
CA PRO A 96 -6.65 -24.68 -4.36
C PRO A 96 -6.17 -24.68 -5.82
N LYS A 97 -4.93 -25.10 -6.09
CA LYS A 97 -4.30 -25.01 -7.41
C LYS A 97 -4.75 -26.09 -8.42
N LYS A 98 -5.63 -27.02 -8.03
CA LYS A 98 -6.09 -28.13 -8.88
C LYS A 98 -7.57 -28.06 -9.30
N ALA A 99 -8.33 -27.07 -8.87
CA ALA A 99 -9.79 -27.03 -9.09
C ALA A 99 -10.25 -25.98 -10.13
N GLY A 100 -9.42 -25.69 -11.15
CA GLY A 100 -9.71 -24.61 -12.11
C GLY A 100 -9.11 -24.80 -13.50
N VAL A 101 -9.07 -26.04 -14.00
CA VAL A 101 -8.95 -26.35 -15.43
C VAL A 101 -10.05 -27.36 -15.75
N ILE A 102 -11.25 -26.84 -15.97
CA ILE A 102 -12.27 -27.23 -16.95
C ILE A 102 -13.31 -26.10 -17.00
#